data_AF-A0AMC2-F1
#
_entry.id   AF-A0AMC2-F1
#
_cell.length_a   1.000
_cell.length_b   1.000
_cell.length_c   1.000
_cell.angle_alpha   90.00
_cell.angle_beta   90.00
_cell.angle_gamma   90.00
#
_symmetry.space_group_name_H-M   'P 1'
#
loop_
_entity.id
_entity.type
_entity.pdbx_description
1 polymer ?
#
loop_
_entity_poly.entity_id
_entity_poly.type
_entity_poly.pdbx_seq_one_letter_code
_entity_poly.pdbx_strand_id
1 'polypeptide(L)'
;MRFLKIIGHAIGIISSFMVLPSLAIAITSAIMSFNPIYITYFFTSPYLRAVAVAEESGWGSGFNILLTNYGAYIIAFAYTFFAIVKIYGWYQIAKEANK
;
A
#
# COMPACT_ATOMS: atom_id res chain seq x y z
N MET A 1 -17.06 4.61 19.18
CA MET A 1 -16.04 5.48 18.55
C MET A 1 -14.60 4.97 18.69
N ARG A 2 -14.11 4.55 19.88
CA ARG A 2 -12.74 4.03 20.03
C ARG A 2 -12.48 2.75 19.22
N PHE A 3 -13.45 1.83 19.19
CA PHE A 3 -13.35 0.57 18.46
C PHE A 3 -13.16 0.74 16.94
N LEU A 4 -13.95 1.60 16.29
CA LEU A 4 -13.78 1.91 14.85
C LEU A 4 -12.40 2.49 14.54
N LYS A 5 -11.84 3.31 15.44
CA LYS A 5 -10.48 3.84 15.27
C LYS A 5 -9.43 2.73 15.30
N ILE A 6 -9.59 1.75 16.19
CA ILE A 6 -8.69 0.59 16.28
C ILE A 6 -8.78 -0.26 15.01
N ILE A 7 -9.99 -0.54 14.53
CA ILE A 7 -10.20 -1.31 13.29
C ILE A 7 -9.57 -0.59 12.10
N GLY A 8 -9.82 0.72 11.94
CA GLY A 8 -9.21 1.50 10.85
C GLY A 8 -7.69 1.49 10.90
N HIS A 9 -7.09 1.52 12.09
CA HIS A 9 -5.64 1.42 12.27
C HIS A 9 -5.11 0.04 11.87
N ALA A 10 -5.79 -1.04 12.30
CA ALA A 10 -5.42 -2.40 11.94
C ALA A 10 -5.51 -2.64 10.42
N ILE A 11 -6.59 -2.20 9.78
CA ILE A 11 -6.76 -2.30 8.32
C ILE A 11 -5.67 -1.51 7.59
N GLY A 12 -5.36 -0.29 8.06
CA GLY A 12 -4.28 0.52 7.50
C GLY A 12 -2.91 -0.15 7.60
N ILE A 13 -2.57 -0.69 8.78
CA ILE A 13 -1.31 -1.40 9.02
C ILE A 13 -1.20 -2.64 8.13
N ILE A 14 -2.24 -3.49 8.09
CA ILE A 14 -2.24 -4.70 7.27
C ILE A 14 -2.06 -4.34 5.79
N SER A 15 -2.81 -3.35 5.30
CA SER A 15 -2.69 -2.88 3.92
C SER A 15 -1.28 -2.37 3.62
N SER A 16 -0.68 -1.59 4.52
CA SER A 16 0.70 -1.13 4.38
C SER A 16 1.72 -2.27 4.38
N PHE A 17 1.55 -3.30 5.23
CA PHE A 17 2.42 -4.48 5.22
C PHE A 17 2.32 -5.29 3.93
N MET A 18 1.15 -5.31 3.28
CA MET A 18 0.97 -6.00 2.01
C MET A 18 1.59 -5.24 0.83
N VAL A 19 1.65 -3.91 0.89
CA VAL A 19 1.97 -3.04 -0.26
C VAL A 19 3.38 -2.45 -0.19
N LEU A 20 3.85 -2.02 0.99
CA LEU A 20 5.14 -1.34 1.11
C LEU A 20 6.35 -2.24 0.78
N PRO A 21 6.40 -3.53 1.19
CA PRO A 21 7.52 -4.39 0.82
C PRO A 21 7.64 -4.59 -0.69
N SER A 22 6.52 -4.78 -1.40
CA SER A 22 6.52 -4.94 -2.85
C SER A 22 6.87 -3.65 -3.57
N LEU A 23 6.46 -2.49 -3.05
CA LEU A 23 6.89 -1.18 -3.55
C LEU A 23 8.40 -0.98 -3.38
N ALA A 24 8.94 -1.31 -2.20
CA ALA A 24 10.37 -1.21 -1.92
C ALA A 24 11.18 -2.07 -2.89
N ILE A 25 10.78 -3.33 -3.08
CA ILE A 25 11.43 -4.23 -4.05
C ILE A 25 11.38 -3.65 -5.46
N ALA A 26 10.22 -3.16 -5.91
CA ALA A 26 10.07 -2.60 -7.26
C ALA A 26 10.98 -1.39 -7.49
N ILE A 27 11.08 -0.47 -6.51
CA ILE A 27 11.99 0.68 -6.58
C ILE A 27 13.44 0.22 -6.59
N THR A 28 13.82 -0.67 -5.67
CA THR A 28 15.20 -1.18 -5.60
C THR A 28 15.60 -1.89 -6.88
N SER A 29 14.74 -2.76 -7.42
CA SER A 29 14.96 -3.43 -8.71
C SER A 29 15.12 -2.42 -9.84
N ALA A 30 14.24 -1.42 -9.94
CA ALA A 30 14.32 -0.40 -10.97
C ALA A 30 15.64 0.40 -10.94
N ILE A 31 16.12 0.73 -9.73
CA ILE A 31 17.39 1.42 -9.53
C ILE A 31 18.56 0.51 -9.89
N MET A 32 18.62 -0.71 -9.34
CA MET A 32 19.74 -1.63 -9.56
C MET A 32 19.88 -2.04 -11.03
N SER A 33 18.77 -2.17 -11.76
CA SER A 33 18.78 -2.56 -13.16
C SER A 33 18.74 -1.38 -14.13
N PHE A 34 18.73 -0.13 -13.64
CA PHE A 34 18.47 1.07 -14.45
C PHE A 34 17.27 0.93 -15.41
N ASN A 35 16.19 0.28 -14.94
CA ASN A 35 15.03 0.00 -15.78
C ASN A 35 13.73 0.37 -15.06
N PRO A 36 13.03 1.44 -15.47
CA PRO A 36 11.83 1.91 -14.79
C PRO A 36 10.64 0.94 -14.94
N ILE A 37 10.70 -0.05 -15.84
CA ILE A 37 9.61 -1.02 -16.03
C ILE A 37 9.28 -1.81 -14.77
N TYR A 38 10.26 -2.01 -13.88
CA TYR A 38 10.06 -2.71 -12.61
C TYR A 38 9.10 -1.96 -11.67
N ILE A 39 9.04 -0.62 -11.77
CA ILE A 39 8.04 0.19 -11.07
C ILE A 39 6.66 -0.04 -11.69
N THR A 40 6.57 -0.10 -13.02
CA THR A 40 5.29 -0.39 -13.71
C THR A 40 4.72 -1.75 -13.30
N TYR A 41 5.56 -2.77 -13.13
CA TYR A 41 5.11 -4.09 -12.66
C TYR A 41 4.46 -4.08 -11.28
N PHE A 42 4.88 -3.18 -10.38
CA PHE A 42 4.21 -3.02 -9.10
C PHE A 42 2.76 -2.55 -9.27
N PHE A 43 2.50 -1.65 -10.22
CA PHE A 43 1.16 -1.13 -10.49
C PHE A 43 0.29 -2.09 -11.30
N THR A 44 0.88 -2.92 -12.16
CA THR A 44 0.14 -3.89 -13.00
C THR A 44 0.00 -5.27 -12.35
N SER A 45 0.79 -5.59 -11.31
CA SER A 45 0.73 -6.86 -10.57
C SER A 45 -0.69 -7.26 -10.12
N PRO A 46 -1.50 -6.36 -9.51
CA PRO A 46 -2.86 -6.70 -9.12
C PRO A 46 -3.75 -7.14 -10.29
N TYR A 47 -3.60 -6.49 -11.44
CA TYR A 47 -4.30 -6.85 -12.67
C TYR A 47 -3.90 -8.24 -13.17
N LEU A 48 -2.61 -8.53 -13.23
CA LEU A 48 -2.12 -9.85 -13.65
C LEU A 48 -2.64 -10.97 -12.75
N ARG A 49 -2.66 -10.76 -11.42
CA ARG A 49 -3.24 -11.73 -10.47
C ARG A 49 -4.74 -11.90 -10.67
N ALA A 50 -5.46 -10.81 -10.92
CA ALA A 50 -6.89 -10.86 -11.17
C ALA A 50 -7.23 -11.62 -12.45
N VAL A 51 -6.44 -11.44 -13.52
CA VAL A 51 -6.59 -12.20 -14.78
C VAL A 51 -6.34 -13.69 -14.54
N ALA A 52 -5.26 -14.07 -13.85
CA ALA A 52 -4.99 -15.47 -13.53
C ALA A 52 -6.14 -16.12 -12.73
N VAL A 53 -6.69 -15.43 -11.73
CA VAL A 53 -7.84 -15.92 -10.96
C VAL A 53 -9.12 -15.96 -11.81
N ALA A 54 -9.30 -15.03 -12.75
CA ALA A 54 -10.44 -15.04 -13.66
C ALA A 54 -10.41 -16.25 -14.61
N GLU A 55 -9.22 -16.66 -15.06
CA GLU A 55 -9.02 -17.85 -15.89
C GLU A 55 -9.34 -19.14 -15.12
N GLU A 56 -8.99 -19.22 -13.84
CA GLU A 56 -9.20 -20.42 -13.02
C GLU A 56 -10.59 -20.52 -12.38
N SER A 57 -11.14 -19.39 -11.93
CA SER A 57 -12.31 -19.32 -11.03
C SER A 57 -13.40 -18.35 -11.51
N GLY A 58 -13.30 -17.88 -12.76
CA GLY A 58 -14.27 -17.00 -13.40
C GLY A 58 -14.09 -15.51 -13.06
N TRP A 59 -14.61 -14.66 -13.95
CA TRP A 59 -14.45 -13.20 -13.89
C TRP A 59 -14.98 -12.53 -12.61
N GLY A 60 -16.00 -13.11 -11.95
CA GLY A 60 -16.49 -12.61 -10.67
C GLY A 60 -15.43 -12.68 -9.56
N SER A 61 -14.71 -13.80 -9.49
CA SER A 61 -13.60 -14.02 -8.55
C SER A 61 -12.41 -13.12 -8.89
N GLY A 62 -12.07 -13.00 -10.18
CA GLY A 62 -11.02 -12.10 -10.66
C GLY A 62 -11.28 -10.63 -10.28
N PHE A 63 -12.52 -10.15 -10.44
CA PHE A 63 -12.89 -8.79 -10.07
C PHE A 63 -12.78 -8.53 -8.56
N ASN A 64 -13.17 -9.50 -7.72
CA ASN A 64 -13.02 -9.39 -6.27
C ASN A 64 -11.55 -9.27 -5.84
N ILE A 65 -10.67 -10.06 -6.47
CA ILE A 65 -9.23 -9.99 -6.23
C ILE A 65 -8.66 -8.65 -6.71
N LEU A 66 -9.08 -8.18 -7.89
CA LEU A 66 -8.68 -6.88 -8.43
C LEU A 66 -9.01 -5.75 -7.45
N LEU A 67 -10.27 -5.69 -7.00
CA LEU A 67 -10.75 -4.66 -6.07
C LEU A 67 -10.04 -4.74 -4.72
N THR A 68 -9.82 -5.95 -4.21
CA THR A 68 -9.16 -6.13 -2.90
C THR A 68 -7.71 -5.65 -2.95
N ASN A 69 -6.97 -5.99 -4.01
CA ASN A 69 -5.57 -5.62 -4.14
C ASN A 69 -5.40 -4.11 -4.41
N TYR A 70 -6.15 -3.52 -5.35
CA TYR A 70 -6.08 -2.07 -5.56
C TYR A 70 -6.66 -1.28 -4.38
N GLY A 71 -7.69 -1.81 -3.71
CA GLY A 71 -8.21 -1.24 -2.47
C GLY A 71 -7.14 -1.17 -1.38
N ALA A 72 -6.35 -2.24 -1.20
CA ALA A 72 -5.23 -2.24 -0.28
C ALA A 72 -4.17 -1.19 -0.65
N TYR A 73 -3.89 -0.97 -1.94
CA TYR A 73 -2.96 0.08 -2.38
C TYR A 73 -3.44 1.47 -1.98
N ILE A 74 -4.72 1.78 -2.19
CA ILE A 74 -5.32 3.08 -1.84
C ILE A 74 -5.30 3.28 -0.31
N ILE A 75 -5.70 2.26 0.45
CA ILE A 75 -5.70 2.31 1.91
C ILE A 75 -4.28 2.50 2.44
N ALA A 76 -3.32 1.73 1.93
CA ALA A 76 -1.91 1.85 2.32
C ALA A 76 -1.36 3.25 2.04
N PHE A 77 -1.70 3.84 0.88
CA PHE A 77 -1.30 5.21 0.54
C PHE A 77 -1.88 6.24 1.51
N ALA A 78 -3.21 6.23 1.71
CA ALA A 78 -3.87 7.16 2.61
C ALA A 78 -3.36 7.03 4.05
N TYR A 79 -3.16 5.80 4.52
CA TYR A 79 -2.69 5.53 5.86
C TYR A 79 -1.23 5.94 6.06
N THR A 80 -0.37 5.69 5.08
CA THR A 80 1.03 6.14 5.11
C THR A 80 1.12 7.66 5.12
N PHE A 81 0.31 8.35 4.30
CA PHE A 81 0.22 9.81 4.31
C PHE A 81 -0.22 10.34 5.68
N PHE A 82 -1.26 9.76 6.27
CA PHE A 82 -1.71 10.11 7.62
C PHE A 82 -0.61 9.90 8.67
N ALA A 83 0.13 8.79 8.60
CA ALA A 83 1.24 8.51 9.50
C ALA A 83 2.36 9.55 9.36
N ILE A 84 2.73 9.94 8.13
CA ILE A 84 3.75 10.97 7.87
C ILE A 84 3.34 12.30 8.49
N VAL A 85 2.11 12.77 8.27
CA VAL A 85 1.61 14.03 8.84
C VAL A 85 1.67 14.00 10.38
N LYS A 86 1.32 12.87 10.98
CA LYS A 86 1.36 12.71 12.45
C LYS A 86 2.78 12.74 13.00
N ILE A 87 3.72 12.04 12.34
CA ILE A 87 5.14 12.04 12.71
C ILE A 87 5.72 13.46 12.57
N TYR A 88 5.38 14.18 11.50
CA TYR A 88 5.82 15.56 11.30
C TYR A 88 5.31 16.49 12.40
N GLY A 89 4.05 16.33 12.82
CA GLY A 89 3.50 17.07 13.96
C GLY A 89 4.24 16.80 15.27
N TRP A 90 4.58 15.54 15.56
CA TRP A 90 5.40 15.19 16.73
C TRP A 90 6.80 15.78 16.66
N TYR A 91 7.41 15.77 15.47
CA TYR A 91 8.72 16.38 15.25
C TYR A 91 8.70 17.89 15.54
N GLN A 92 7.65 18.61 15.11
CA GLN A 92 7.51 20.04 15.40
C GLN A 92 7.39 20.30 16.91
N ILE A 93 6.53 19.54 17.62
CA ILE A 93 6.38 19.66 19.08
C ILE A 93 7.69 19.39 19.80
N ALA A 94 8.42 18.34 19.40
CA ALA A 94 9.71 17.99 20.01
C ALA A 94 10.80 19.05 19.75
N LYS A 95 10.74 19.72 18.59
CA LYS A 95 11.62 20.83 18.24
C LYS A 95 11.32 22.09 19.05
N GLU A 96 10.05 22.36 19.33
CA GLU A 96 9.62 23.49 20.16
C GLU A 96 9.94 23.27 21.64
N ALA A 97 9.81 22.04 22.14
CA ALA A 97 10.14 21.69 23.53
C ALA A 97 11.66 21.69 23.84
N ASN A 98 12.51 21.67 22.80
CA ASN A 98 13.98 21.78 22.93
C ASN A 98 14.51 23.21 22.70
N LYS A 99 13.63 24.19 22.47
CA LYS A 99 13.98 25.62 22.43
C LYS A 99 13.69 26.26 23.78
#